data_AF-A0A7V9SHK8-F1
#
_entry.id   AF-A0A7V9SHK8-F1
#
_cell.length_a   1.000
_cell.length_b   1.000
_cell.length_c   1.000
_cell.angle_alpha   90.00
_cell.angle_beta   90.00
_cell.angle_gamma   90.00
#
_symmetry.space_group_name_H-M   'P 1'
#
loop_
_entity.id
_entity.type
_entity.pdbx_description
1 polymer ?
#
loop_
_entity_poly.entity_id
_entity_poly.type
_entity_poly.pdbx_seq_one_letter_code
_entity_poly.pdbx_strand_id
1 'polypeptide(L)'
;MISWLAEDNSPPYLRISGIGDGEWGSPVFVAQDDTPARPLACDGGSCPPSMPEEIRLPSEARPPGTSDATITLYDERRGYVLGLWRASQEPDGSWAAQGGDIYYLDSNGLAGSLAGSDEPRNGGHRGLNSMVRVLRYDEVDSGTIDHVLEVFVNTARMEHVFPMTGHEDHGTWHRDAPPEGTRIRIMPSVDVDSFDLSPAAKVIATALQRYGAVIGDQTGGPATIGVENTILSGQGDLWTSVLTADALADIPFEAFEVIELGYDPTGESS
;
A
#
# COMPACT_ATOMS: atom_id res chain seq x y z
N MET A 1 -8.74 12.73 15.56
CA MET A 1 -8.20 11.78 14.55
C MET A 1 -8.36 10.34 15.00
N ILE A 2 -7.70 9.84 16.05
CA ILE A 2 -7.92 8.44 16.47
C ILE A 2 -9.38 8.16 16.86
N SER A 3 -10.03 9.06 17.60
CA SER A 3 -11.46 8.95 17.90
C SER A 3 -12.33 8.94 16.63
N TRP A 4 -11.96 9.74 15.62
CA TRP A 4 -12.64 9.72 14.32
C TRP A 4 -12.48 8.36 13.64
N LEU A 5 -11.27 7.79 13.63
CA LEU A 5 -11.05 6.45 13.06
C LEU A 5 -11.91 5.40 13.79
N ALA A 6 -12.00 5.44 15.11
CA ALA A 6 -12.84 4.54 15.88
C ALA A 6 -14.35 4.72 15.60
N GLU A 7 -14.82 5.97 15.41
CA GLU A 7 -16.23 6.28 15.16
C GLU A 7 -16.67 6.03 13.71
N ASP A 8 -15.81 6.36 12.74
CA ASP A 8 -16.11 6.33 11.31
C ASP A 8 -15.91 4.93 10.69
N ASN A 9 -15.11 4.07 11.33
CA ASN A 9 -14.87 2.71 10.83
C ASN A 9 -15.73 1.69 11.60
N SER A 10 -16.45 0.87 10.85
CA SER A 10 -17.22 -0.24 11.39
C SER A 10 -16.78 -1.54 10.73
N PRO A 11 -16.08 -2.44 11.45
CA PRO A 11 -15.71 -2.38 12.87
C PRO A 11 -14.58 -1.37 13.21
N PRO A 12 -14.41 -0.98 14.49
CA PRO A 12 -13.46 0.05 14.94
C PRO A 12 -12.03 -0.49 15.13
N TYR A 13 -11.54 -1.29 14.19
CA TYR A 13 -10.18 -1.83 14.16
C TYR A 13 -9.73 -2.02 12.71
N LEU A 14 -8.42 -2.21 12.51
CA LEU A 14 -7.85 -2.50 11.19
C LEU A 14 -8.21 -3.92 10.74
N ARG A 15 -8.79 -4.04 9.55
CA ARG A 15 -9.06 -5.33 8.92
C ARG A 15 -7.98 -5.68 7.91
N ILE A 16 -7.92 -6.96 7.54
CA ILE A 16 -7.06 -7.43 6.45
C ILE A 16 -7.92 -7.60 5.19
N SER A 17 -7.59 -6.90 4.11
CA SER A 17 -8.25 -7.03 2.81
C SER A 17 -7.43 -7.90 1.85
N GLY A 18 -8.10 -8.56 0.90
CA GLY A 18 -7.46 -9.47 -0.06
C GLY A 18 -7.29 -10.92 0.42
N ILE A 19 -7.80 -11.28 1.61
CA ILE A 19 -7.87 -12.67 2.08
C ILE A 19 -9.06 -13.40 1.41
N GLY A 20 -8.87 -14.66 1.02
CA GLY A 20 -9.92 -15.50 0.42
C GLY A 20 -9.67 -15.72 -1.07
N ASP A 21 -10.53 -15.17 -1.93
CA ASP A 21 -10.37 -15.25 -3.39
C ASP A 21 -9.26 -14.35 -3.94
N GLY A 22 -8.68 -13.49 -3.09
CA GLY A 22 -7.58 -12.60 -3.44
C GLY A 22 -7.99 -11.35 -4.22
N GLU A 23 -9.28 -11.15 -4.55
CA GLU A 23 -9.69 -10.14 -5.53
C GLU A 23 -9.23 -8.71 -5.17
N TRP A 24 -9.21 -8.39 -3.87
CA TRP A 24 -8.80 -7.08 -3.36
C TRP A 24 -7.34 -7.01 -2.90
N GLY A 25 -6.58 -8.10 -3.06
CA GLY A 25 -5.13 -8.11 -2.91
C GLY A 25 -4.43 -7.75 -4.21
N SER A 26 -3.22 -7.22 -4.13
CA SER A 26 -2.41 -6.90 -5.33
C SER A 26 -1.41 -8.02 -5.60
N PRO A 27 -1.39 -8.67 -6.78
CA PRO A 27 -0.33 -9.59 -7.12
C PRO A 27 1.01 -8.86 -7.21
N VAL A 28 2.05 -9.50 -6.65
CA VAL A 28 3.42 -8.99 -6.64
C VAL A 28 4.25 -9.91 -7.52
N PHE A 29 4.86 -9.34 -8.56
CA PHE A 29 5.74 -10.05 -9.47
C PHE A 29 7.17 -9.53 -9.34
N VAL A 30 8.14 -10.43 -9.40
CA VAL A 30 9.58 -10.09 -9.46
C VAL A 30 10.12 -10.53 -10.81
N ALA A 31 10.61 -9.59 -11.61
CA ALA A 31 11.12 -9.85 -12.95
C ALA A 31 12.44 -10.62 -12.90
N GLN A 32 12.42 -11.86 -13.42
CA GLN A 32 13.60 -12.72 -13.59
C GLN A 32 14.35 -12.38 -14.89
N ASP A 33 15.56 -12.94 -15.06
CA ASP A 33 16.40 -12.70 -16.23
C ASP A 33 15.74 -13.12 -17.55
N ASP A 34 14.92 -14.16 -17.53
CA ASP A 34 14.18 -14.70 -18.67
C ASP A 34 12.77 -14.14 -18.82
N THR A 35 12.35 -13.24 -17.93
CA THR A 35 11.03 -12.60 -18.00
C THR A 35 10.94 -11.72 -19.26
N PRO A 36 9.95 -11.95 -20.14
CA PRO A 36 9.86 -11.23 -21.41
C PRO A 36 9.56 -9.75 -21.18
N ALA A 37 10.30 -8.88 -21.88
CA ALA A 37 9.93 -7.47 -21.99
C ALA A 37 8.78 -7.32 -22.99
N ARG A 38 7.76 -6.56 -22.60
CA ARG A 38 6.58 -6.27 -23.43
C ARG A 38 6.25 -4.78 -23.36
N PRO A 39 5.73 -4.18 -24.44
CA PRO A 39 5.32 -2.78 -24.42
C PRO A 39 4.29 -2.52 -23.32
N LEU A 40 4.39 -1.35 -22.70
CA LEU A 40 3.42 -0.79 -21.77
C LEU A 40 2.89 0.52 -22.34
N ALA A 41 1.58 0.61 -22.52
CA ALA A 41 0.88 1.88 -22.75
C ALA A 41 0.23 2.33 -21.43
N CYS A 42 0.47 3.57 -21.03
CA CYS A 42 -0.28 4.19 -19.93
C CYS A 42 -1.10 5.35 -20.50
N ASP A 43 -2.41 5.15 -20.62
CA ASP A 43 -3.31 6.03 -21.39
C ASP A 43 -4.29 6.83 -20.51
N GLY A 44 -4.24 6.64 -19.20
CA GLY A 44 -5.05 7.40 -18.25
C GLY A 44 -4.36 8.66 -17.69
N GLY A 45 -5.12 9.43 -16.92
CA GLY A 45 -4.69 10.74 -16.40
C GLY A 45 -3.69 10.69 -15.23
N SER A 46 -3.39 9.49 -14.71
CA SER A 46 -2.62 9.28 -13.49
C SER A 46 -1.31 8.52 -13.74
N CYS A 47 -0.77 8.61 -14.95
CA CYS A 47 0.48 7.97 -15.35
C CYS A 47 1.70 8.85 -14.99
N PRO A 48 2.65 8.35 -14.19
CA PRO A 48 3.92 9.04 -13.96
C PRO A 48 4.67 9.27 -15.27
N PRO A 49 5.27 10.45 -15.51
CA PRO A 49 6.04 10.72 -16.74
C PRO A 49 7.25 9.79 -16.93
N SER A 50 7.72 9.18 -15.86
CA SER A 50 8.87 8.27 -15.80
C SER A 50 8.50 6.80 -15.96
N MET A 51 7.21 6.47 -16.18
CA MET A 51 6.82 5.09 -16.47
C MET A 51 7.58 4.54 -17.69
N PRO A 52 8.04 3.28 -17.64
CA PRO A 52 8.77 2.69 -18.75
C PRO A 52 7.82 2.35 -19.91
N GLU A 53 8.32 2.49 -21.13
CA GLU A 53 7.58 2.09 -22.34
C GLU A 53 7.52 0.55 -22.52
N GLU A 54 8.31 -0.20 -21.75
CA GLU A 54 8.30 -1.66 -21.72
C GLU A 54 8.45 -2.17 -20.29
N ILE A 55 7.71 -3.22 -19.94
CA ILE A 55 7.78 -3.87 -18.62
C ILE A 55 8.10 -5.36 -18.74
N ARG A 56 8.66 -5.94 -17.67
CA ARG A 56 9.01 -7.35 -17.59
C ARG A 56 8.07 -8.07 -16.62
N LEU A 57 6.94 -8.54 -17.13
CA LEU A 57 5.99 -9.38 -16.38
C LEU A 57 6.04 -10.82 -16.90
N PRO A 58 5.91 -11.83 -16.01
CA PRO A 58 5.72 -13.22 -16.43
C PRO A 58 4.54 -13.36 -17.41
N SER A 59 4.60 -14.33 -18.32
CA SER A 59 3.57 -14.44 -19.37
C SER A 59 2.20 -14.86 -18.82
N GLU A 60 2.19 -15.50 -17.66
CA GLU A 60 1.05 -15.90 -16.85
C GLU A 60 0.53 -14.79 -15.94
N ALA A 61 1.24 -13.65 -15.81
CA ALA A 61 0.81 -12.56 -14.94
C ALA A 61 -0.56 -12.03 -15.38
N ARG A 62 -1.50 -11.94 -14.44
CA ARG A 62 -2.85 -11.40 -14.68
C ARG A 62 -3.21 -10.44 -13.55
N PRO A 63 -3.89 -9.33 -13.86
CA PRO A 63 -4.43 -8.46 -12.83
C PRO A 63 -5.66 -9.11 -12.17
N PRO A 64 -6.05 -8.70 -10.95
CA PRO A 64 -7.30 -9.11 -10.34
C PRO A 64 -8.52 -8.62 -11.13
N GLY A 65 -9.63 -9.35 -11.05
CA GLY A 65 -10.88 -9.07 -11.76
C GLY A 65 -11.70 -7.89 -11.21
N THR A 66 -11.09 -7.01 -10.41
CA THR A 66 -11.73 -5.86 -9.77
C THR A 66 -11.64 -4.61 -10.64
N SER A 67 -12.33 -3.55 -10.23
CA SER A 67 -12.26 -2.24 -10.89
C SER A 67 -10.88 -1.57 -10.80
N ASP A 68 -10.03 -2.02 -9.87
CA ASP A 68 -8.69 -1.50 -9.68
C ASP A 68 -7.64 -2.28 -10.45
N ALA A 69 -7.82 -3.59 -10.61
CA ALA A 69 -6.95 -4.46 -11.43
C ALA A 69 -5.45 -4.16 -11.22
N THR A 70 -5.01 -4.08 -9.95
CA THR A 70 -3.67 -3.62 -9.60
C THR A 70 -2.61 -4.68 -9.86
N ILE A 71 -1.40 -4.26 -10.20
CA ILE A 71 -0.21 -5.12 -10.26
C ILE A 71 0.95 -4.38 -9.62
N THR A 72 1.71 -5.05 -8.76
CA THR A 72 3.01 -4.58 -8.31
C THR A 72 4.11 -5.39 -9.01
N LEU A 73 5.06 -4.69 -9.65
CA LEU A 73 6.19 -5.29 -10.35
C LEU A 73 7.50 -4.77 -9.75
N TYR A 74 8.31 -5.68 -9.21
CA TYR A 74 9.71 -5.43 -8.87
C TYR A 74 10.59 -5.81 -10.06
N ASP A 75 11.33 -4.85 -10.60
CA ASP A 75 12.34 -5.05 -11.62
C ASP A 75 13.72 -4.68 -11.04
N GLU A 76 14.30 -5.60 -10.28
CA GLU A 76 15.58 -5.36 -9.57
C GLU A 76 16.73 -5.06 -10.53
N ARG A 77 16.72 -5.66 -11.72
CA ARG A 77 17.73 -5.41 -12.76
C ARG A 77 17.63 -4.00 -13.34
N ARG A 78 16.41 -3.48 -13.52
CA ARG A 78 16.18 -2.10 -13.98
C ARG A 78 16.10 -1.11 -12.82
N GLY A 79 16.12 -1.59 -11.58
CA GLY A 79 16.24 -0.80 -10.36
C GLY A 79 14.97 -0.06 -9.97
N TYR A 80 13.78 -0.60 -10.25
CA TYR A 80 12.52 0.03 -9.85
C TYR A 80 11.46 -0.96 -9.37
N VAL A 81 10.51 -0.44 -8.60
CA VAL A 81 9.18 -1.00 -8.38
C VAL A 81 8.17 -0.18 -9.18
N LEU A 82 7.18 -0.86 -9.75
CA LEU A 82 6.13 -0.28 -10.58
C LEU A 82 4.77 -0.78 -10.06
N GLY A 83 3.92 0.14 -9.65
CA GLY A 83 2.49 -0.10 -9.43
C GLY A 83 1.71 0.22 -10.70
N LEU A 84 0.83 -0.68 -11.12
CA LEU A 84 -0.13 -0.44 -12.18
C LEU A 84 -1.54 -0.40 -11.60
N TRP A 85 -2.34 0.55 -12.07
CA TRP A 85 -3.77 0.63 -11.79
C TRP A 85 -4.57 0.51 -13.09
N ARG A 86 -5.68 -0.23 -13.02
CA ARG A 86 -6.47 -0.70 -14.16
C ARG A 86 -5.60 -1.36 -15.21
N ALA A 87 -4.72 -2.26 -14.76
CA ALA A 87 -3.84 -2.98 -15.67
C ALA A 87 -4.67 -3.94 -16.54
N SER A 88 -4.30 -4.06 -17.81
CA SER A 88 -4.83 -5.08 -18.72
C SER A 88 -3.73 -5.60 -19.63
N GLN A 89 -3.85 -6.86 -20.02
CA GLN A 89 -3.02 -7.43 -21.07
C GLN A 89 -3.83 -7.47 -22.38
N GLU A 90 -3.28 -6.88 -23.42
CA GLU A 90 -3.89 -6.84 -24.74
C GLU A 90 -3.73 -8.17 -25.49
N PRO A 91 -4.54 -8.45 -26.53
CA PRO A 91 -4.47 -9.70 -27.29
C PRO A 91 -3.12 -10.01 -27.94
N ASP A 92 -2.32 -8.98 -28.25
CA ASP A 92 -0.96 -9.13 -28.78
C ASP A 92 0.10 -9.35 -27.68
N GLY A 93 -0.33 -9.34 -26.42
CA GLY A 93 0.47 -9.54 -25.23
C GLY A 93 1.10 -8.26 -24.67
N SER A 94 0.94 -7.10 -25.31
CA SER A 94 1.31 -5.81 -24.69
C SER A 94 0.45 -5.52 -23.45
N TRP A 95 0.90 -4.60 -22.62
CA TRP A 95 0.19 -4.19 -21.41
C TRP A 95 -0.35 -2.78 -21.56
N ALA A 96 -1.50 -2.53 -20.95
CA ALA A 96 -2.08 -1.21 -20.77
C ALA A 96 -2.36 -0.94 -19.29
N ALA A 97 -2.36 0.33 -18.89
CA ALA A 97 -2.76 0.79 -17.56
C ALA A 97 -3.38 2.19 -17.65
N GLN A 98 -4.29 2.54 -16.72
CA GLN A 98 -4.87 3.89 -16.65
C GLN A 98 -4.18 4.79 -15.62
N GLY A 99 -3.21 4.25 -14.89
CA GLY A 99 -2.41 4.99 -13.94
C GLY A 99 -1.46 4.07 -13.20
N GLY A 100 -0.72 4.63 -12.26
CA GLY A 100 0.17 3.84 -11.43
C GLY A 100 1.21 4.69 -10.72
N ASP A 101 2.28 4.02 -10.32
CA ASP A 101 3.43 4.63 -9.68
C ASP A 101 4.72 3.93 -10.07
N ILE A 102 5.82 4.66 -10.04
CA ILE A 102 7.17 4.14 -10.24
C ILE A 102 8.10 4.74 -9.20
N TYR A 103 8.84 3.87 -8.52
CA TYR A 103 9.85 4.27 -7.54
C TYR A 103 11.14 3.47 -7.75
N TYR A 104 12.29 4.15 -7.72
CA TYR A 104 13.58 3.49 -7.91
C TYR A 104 14.09 2.90 -6.59
N LEU A 105 14.59 1.67 -6.65
CA LEU A 105 14.92 0.86 -5.47
C LEU A 105 16.10 1.43 -4.65
N ASP A 106 17.00 2.18 -5.30
CA ASP A 106 18.14 2.83 -4.64
C ASP A 106 17.80 4.23 -4.09
N SER A 107 16.55 4.70 -4.24
CA SER A 107 16.11 6.00 -3.74
C SER A 107 15.68 5.95 -2.27
N ASN A 108 15.50 7.12 -1.67
CA ASN A 108 14.91 7.23 -0.34
C ASN A 108 13.38 7.02 -0.29
N GLY A 109 12.76 6.64 -1.41
CA GLY A 109 11.35 6.30 -1.51
C GLY A 109 10.38 7.50 -1.54
N LEU A 110 10.88 8.74 -1.50
CA LEU A 110 10.04 9.93 -1.62
C LEU A 110 9.70 10.22 -3.08
N ALA A 111 8.48 10.71 -3.32
CA ALA A 111 8.07 11.23 -4.62
C ALA A 111 9.03 12.35 -5.08
N GLY A 112 9.41 12.35 -6.36
CA GLY A 112 10.41 13.27 -6.91
C GLY A 112 10.02 14.75 -6.82
N SER A 113 8.74 15.05 -6.62
CA SER A 113 8.23 16.41 -6.40
C SER A 113 8.41 16.91 -4.96
N LEU A 114 8.73 16.03 -4.00
CA LEU A 114 8.90 16.40 -2.60
C LEU A 114 10.31 16.93 -2.35
N ALA A 115 10.40 17.90 -1.45
CA ALA A 115 11.68 18.32 -0.93
C ALA A 115 12.32 17.18 -0.12
N GLY A 116 13.62 16.99 -0.28
CA GLY A 116 14.37 15.88 0.30
C GLY A 116 14.34 14.59 -0.52
N SER A 117 13.57 14.50 -1.62
CA SER A 117 13.69 13.38 -2.56
C SER A 117 15.07 13.38 -3.24
N ASP A 118 15.69 12.21 -3.34
CA ASP A 118 16.97 11.99 -4.04
C ASP A 118 16.78 11.39 -5.44
N GLU A 119 15.53 11.16 -5.85
CA GLU A 119 15.18 10.59 -7.14
C GLU A 119 14.01 11.37 -7.79
N PRO A 120 14.30 12.32 -8.70
CA PRO A 120 13.27 13.15 -9.32
C PRO A 120 12.33 12.36 -10.25
N ARG A 121 12.66 11.11 -10.60
CA ARG A 121 11.81 10.23 -11.42
C ARG A 121 10.77 9.48 -10.60
N ASN A 122 10.85 9.47 -9.27
CA ASN A 122 9.84 8.84 -8.42
C ASN A 122 8.51 9.57 -8.54
N GLY A 123 7.39 8.84 -8.62
CA GLY A 123 6.07 9.46 -8.58
C GLY A 123 4.92 8.54 -8.98
N GLY A 124 3.71 9.07 -8.82
CA GLY A 124 2.45 8.32 -8.94
C GLY A 124 1.75 8.15 -7.60
N HIS A 125 0.59 7.51 -7.61
CA HIS A 125 -0.27 7.21 -6.43
C HIS A 125 -0.24 8.27 -5.31
N ARG A 126 -0.32 9.56 -5.69
CA ARG A 126 -0.29 10.71 -4.78
C ARG A 126 0.91 10.72 -3.81
N GLY A 127 2.06 10.20 -4.24
CA GLY A 127 3.32 10.27 -3.53
C GLY A 127 3.65 9.06 -2.67
N LEU A 128 2.77 8.04 -2.63
CA LEU A 128 3.05 6.78 -1.98
C LEU A 128 3.56 5.73 -2.98
N ASN A 129 4.40 4.82 -2.49
CA ASN A 129 5.08 3.81 -3.29
C ASN A 129 4.38 2.45 -3.13
N SER A 130 4.15 1.73 -4.23
CA SER A 130 3.57 0.38 -4.22
C SER A 130 4.31 -0.66 -3.36
N MET A 131 5.56 -0.44 -2.95
CA MET A 131 6.31 -1.30 -2.03
C MET A 131 5.65 -1.44 -0.65
N VAL A 132 4.96 -0.39 -0.17
CA VAL A 132 4.34 -0.39 1.16
C VAL A 132 2.84 -0.71 1.13
N ARG A 133 2.28 -0.88 -0.08
CA ARG A 133 0.84 -0.97 -0.33
C ARG A 133 0.20 -2.25 0.19
N VAL A 134 0.95 -3.35 0.14
CA VAL A 134 0.48 -4.66 0.54
C VAL A 134 1.46 -5.33 1.50
N LEU A 135 0.93 -6.06 2.46
CA LEU A 135 1.70 -7.03 3.23
C LEU A 135 2.16 -8.15 2.30
N ARG A 136 3.45 -8.46 2.28
CA ARG A 136 3.96 -9.62 1.55
C ARG A 136 3.97 -10.86 2.43
N TYR A 137 3.70 -12.02 1.83
CA TYR A 137 3.61 -13.27 2.57
C TYR A 137 4.96 -13.68 3.14
N ASP A 138 6.05 -13.47 2.39
CA ASP A 138 7.41 -13.82 2.82
C ASP A 138 7.87 -13.03 4.06
N GLU A 139 7.43 -11.78 4.21
CA GLU A 139 7.71 -10.96 5.40
C GLU A 139 6.95 -11.47 6.63
N VAL A 140 5.67 -11.82 6.45
CA VAL A 140 4.85 -12.38 7.53
C VAL A 140 5.34 -13.78 7.93
N ASP A 141 5.68 -14.63 6.96
CA ASP A 141 6.17 -16.01 7.18
C ASP A 141 7.57 -16.02 7.83
N SER A 142 8.46 -15.11 7.41
CA SER A 142 9.77 -14.95 8.05
C SER A 142 9.71 -14.32 9.44
N GLY A 143 8.56 -13.76 9.80
CA GLY A 143 8.29 -13.23 11.14
C GLY A 143 8.71 -11.77 11.34
N THR A 144 9.02 -11.02 10.27
CA THR A 144 9.44 -9.62 10.39
C THR A 144 9.03 -8.82 9.16
N ILE A 145 8.36 -7.70 9.41
CA ILE A 145 8.12 -6.64 8.42
C ILE A 145 8.92 -5.43 8.89
N ASP A 146 9.89 -4.99 8.10
CA ASP A 146 10.88 -3.97 8.48
C ASP A 146 10.64 -2.60 7.83
N HIS A 147 9.40 -2.31 7.48
CA HIS A 147 9.01 -1.05 6.85
C HIS A 147 7.67 -0.52 7.38
N VAL A 148 7.38 0.74 7.03
CA VAL A 148 6.07 1.37 7.27
C VAL A 148 5.03 0.72 6.36
N LEU A 149 3.80 0.55 6.86
CA LEU A 149 2.69 -0.01 6.09
C LEU A 149 1.85 1.10 5.44
N GLU A 150 1.06 0.74 4.44
CA GLU A 150 -0.09 1.54 4.01
C GLU A 150 -1.36 1.06 4.72
N VAL A 151 -2.24 2.02 5.05
CA VAL A 151 -3.59 1.73 5.52
C VAL A 151 -4.59 2.55 4.72
N PHE A 152 -5.71 1.92 4.41
CA PHE A 152 -6.86 2.53 3.79
C PHE A 152 -7.94 2.74 4.84
N VAL A 153 -8.54 3.93 4.94
CA VAL A 153 -9.56 4.23 5.95
C VAL A 153 -10.94 4.36 5.32
N ASN A 154 -12.03 4.33 6.09
CA ASN A 154 -13.37 4.58 5.53
C ASN A 154 -13.43 5.93 4.80
N THR A 155 -13.24 7.01 5.57
CA THR A 155 -13.24 8.38 5.06
C THR A 155 -11.99 9.12 5.55
N ALA A 156 -11.23 9.70 4.61
CA ALA A 156 -10.13 10.61 4.90
C ALA A 156 -10.57 12.06 4.67
N ARG A 157 -9.82 13.01 5.23
CA ARG A 157 -10.04 14.42 4.94
C ARG A 157 -9.62 14.73 3.50
N MET A 158 -10.33 15.62 2.83
CA MET A 158 -9.92 16.21 1.53
C MET A 158 -8.74 17.19 1.69
N GLU A 159 -7.68 16.73 2.34
CA GLU A 159 -6.40 17.38 2.55
C GLU A 159 -5.34 16.29 2.57
N HIS A 160 -4.09 16.65 2.25
CA HIS A 160 -2.96 15.75 2.41
C HIS A 160 -1.87 16.42 3.24
N VAL A 161 -1.07 15.60 3.89
CA VAL A 161 0.16 15.98 4.59
C VAL A 161 1.30 15.10 4.12
N PHE A 162 2.54 15.51 4.38
CA PHE A 162 3.71 14.70 4.06
C PHE A 162 3.57 13.26 4.61
N PRO A 163 3.96 12.21 3.86
CA PRO A 163 4.67 12.25 2.57
C PRO A 163 3.76 12.27 1.34
N MET A 164 2.44 12.41 1.49
CA MET A 164 1.55 12.45 0.34
C MET A 164 1.72 13.76 -0.44
N THR A 165 1.58 13.70 -1.76
CA THR A 165 1.59 14.83 -2.71
C THR A 165 0.21 15.12 -3.29
N GLY A 166 -0.83 14.48 -2.76
CA GLY A 166 -2.21 14.58 -3.20
C GLY A 166 -3.15 13.87 -2.24
N HIS A 167 -4.46 14.05 -2.44
CA HIS A 167 -5.51 13.30 -1.73
C HIS A 167 -6.65 12.91 -2.68
N GLU A 168 -7.57 12.10 -2.18
CA GLU A 168 -8.87 11.83 -2.80
C GLU A 168 -9.84 13.04 -2.67
N ASP A 169 -10.40 13.49 -3.79
CA ASP A 169 -11.31 14.66 -3.84
C ASP A 169 -12.75 14.35 -3.39
N HIS A 170 -13.01 13.20 -2.78
CA HIS A 170 -14.35 12.74 -2.39
C HIS A 170 -14.43 12.18 -0.96
N GLY A 171 -13.51 12.61 -0.10
CA GLY A 171 -13.55 12.35 1.35
C GLY A 171 -14.48 13.30 2.11
N THR A 172 -14.00 13.82 3.25
CA THR A 172 -14.75 14.75 4.13
C THR A 172 -14.00 16.03 4.44
N TRP A 173 -14.72 17.08 4.82
CA TRP A 173 -14.15 18.31 5.41
C TRP A 173 -14.18 18.31 6.94
N HIS A 174 -14.55 17.19 7.58
CA HIS A 174 -14.60 17.11 9.03
C HIS A 174 -13.20 17.29 9.64
N ARG A 175 -13.05 18.25 10.56
CA ARG A 175 -11.76 18.62 11.15
C ARG A 175 -11.08 17.51 11.97
N ASP A 176 -11.83 16.48 12.36
CA ASP A 176 -11.30 15.37 13.15
C ASP A 176 -10.90 14.18 12.27
N ALA A 177 -11.33 14.17 10.99
CA ALA A 177 -10.88 13.20 10.00
C ALA A 177 -9.39 13.41 9.70
N PRO A 178 -8.58 12.34 9.67
CA PRO A 178 -7.19 12.46 9.33
C PRO A 178 -7.02 12.72 7.82
N PRO A 179 -6.12 13.64 7.41
CA PRO A 179 -5.71 13.76 6.01
C PRO A 179 -4.90 12.54 5.56
N GLU A 180 -4.91 12.25 4.26
CA GLU A 180 -3.96 11.30 3.67
C GLU A 180 -2.52 11.75 3.96
N GLY A 181 -1.63 10.80 4.24
CA GLY A 181 -0.27 11.03 4.72
C GLY A 181 -0.13 10.98 6.25
N THR A 182 -1.25 11.04 6.99
CA THR A 182 -1.22 10.85 8.45
C THR A 182 -0.64 9.48 8.78
N ARG A 183 0.44 9.45 9.58
CA ARG A 183 1.05 8.22 10.07
C ARG A 183 0.50 7.86 11.44
N ILE A 184 -0.17 6.72 11.53
CA ILE A 184 -0.65 6.13 12.78
C ILE A 184 0.22 4.95 13.21
N ARG A 185 0.31 4.67 14.51
CA ARG A 185 0.93 3.44 15.03
C ARG A 185 0.21 2.96 16.26
N ILE A 186 0.38 1.69 16.60
CA ILE A 186 0.08 1.21 17.95
C ILE A 186 1.00 1.94 18.93
N MET A 187 0.45 2.47 20.02
CA MET A 187 1.23 3.19 21.02
C MET A 187 2.37 2.30 21.55
N PRO A 188 3.59 2.83 21.74
CA PRO A 188 4.72 2.05 22.29
C PRO A 188 4.47 1.50 23.70
N SER A 189 3.52 2.08 24.46
CA SER A 189 3.13 1.62 25.79
C SER A 189 2.15 0.45 25.78
N VAL A 190 1.56 0.11 24.64
CA VAL A 190 0.64 -1.03 24.50
C VAL A 190 1.47 -2.31 24.46
N ASP A 191 1.13 -3.27 25.33
CA ASP A 191 1.73 -4.60 25.31
C ASP A 191 1.02 -5.45 24.25
N VAL A 192 1.63 -5.55 23.05
CA VAL A 192 1.08 -6.33 21.93
C VAL A 192 0.95 -7.82 22.30
N ASP A 193 1.77 -8.32 23.22
CA ASP A 193 1.77 -9.72 23.65
C ASP A 193 0.56 -10.06 24.54
N SER A 194 -0.17 -9.03 25.00
CA SER A 194 -1.36 -9.21 25.84
C SER A 194 -2.64 -9.53 25.06
N PHE A 195 -2.64 -9.35 23.73
CA PHE A 195 -3.76 -9.65 22.84
C PHE A 195 -3.74 -11.11 22.35
N ASP A 196 -4.92 -11.68 22.03
CA ASP A 196 -5.03 -13.04 21.49
C ASP A 196 -4.80 -13.05 19.97
N LEU A 197 -3.55 -12.79 19.57
CA LEU A 197 -3.15 -12.72 18.17
C LEU A 197 -2.54 -14.03 17.68
N SER A 198 -2.84 -14.41 16.44
CA SER A 198 -2.08 -15.45 15.75
C SER A 198 -0.61 -15.01 15.58
N PRO A 199 0.34 -15.95 15.37
CA PRO A 199 1.73 -15.59 15.10
C PRO A 199 1.87 -14.59 13.94
N ALA A 200 1.13 -14.79 12.85
CA ALA A 200 1.12 -13.87 11.70
C ALA A 200 0.55 -12.48 12.06
N ALA A 201 -0.56 -12.42 12.81
CA ALA A 201 -1.13 -11.15 13.25
C ALA A 201 -0.19 -10.38 14.18
N LYS A 202 0.57 -11.10 15.02
CA LYS A 202 1.57 -10.51 15.91
C LYS A 202 2.74 -9.86 15.16
N VAL A 203 3.15 -10.44 14.03
CA VAL A 203 4.17 -9.82 13.15
C VAL A 203 3.67 -8.48 12.62
N ILE A 204 2.42 -8.43 12.14
CA ILE A 204 1.79 -7.20 11.65
C ILE A 204 1.65 -6.17 12.78
N ALA A 205 1.15 -6.57 13.95
CA ALA A 205 1.02 -5.68 15.11
C ALA A 205 2.38 -5.12 15.58
N THR A 206 3.43 -5.93 15.54
CA THR A 206 4.80 -5.48 15.86
C THR A 206 5.28 -4.43 14.87
N ALA A 207 5.03 -4.62 13.57
CA ALA A 207 5.35 -3.64 12.52
C ALA A 207 4.54 -2.36 12.69
N LEU A 208 3.23 -2.47 12.97
CA LEU A 208 2.36 -1.33 13.27
C LEU A 208 2.79 -0.57 14.52
N GLN A 209 3.36 -1.21 15.53
CA GLN A 209 3.89 -0.51 16.71
C GLN A 209 5.24 0.17 16.41
N ARG A 210 6.13 -0.51 15.68
CA ARG A 210 7.49 -0.04 15.43
C ARG A 210 7.56 1.02 14.33
N TYR A 211 6.91 0.75 13.20
CA TYR A 211 6.95 1.56 11.99
C TYR A 211 5.60 2.26 11.72
N GLY A 212 4.48 1.75 12.21
CA GLY A 212 3.18 2.34 11.93
C GLY A 212 2.72 2.16 10.49
N ALA A 213 1.62 2.82 10.16
CA ALA A 213 1.01 2.84 8.84
C ALA A 213 0.69 4.28 8.41
N VAL A 214 0.89 4.58 7.12
CA VAL A 214 0.48 5.84 6.48
C VAL A 214 -0.92 5.65 5.90
N ILE A 215 -1.82 6.58 6.21
CA ILE A 215 -3.15 6.64 5.57
C ILE A 215 -2.93 7.05 4.11
N GLY A 216 -3.01 6.10 3.19
CA GLY A 216 -2.67 6.29 1.78
C GLY A 216 -3.86 6.46 0.85
N ASP A 217 -5.03 5.94 1.23
CA ASP A 217 -6.26 6.04 0.43
C ASP A 217 -7.51 5.80 1.30
N GLN A 218 -8.67 5.83 0.64
CA GLN A 218 -9.97 5.57 1.21
C GLN A 218 -10.56 4.25 0.67
N THR A 219 -11.44 3.63 1.45
CA THR A 219 -12.14 2.40 1.06
C THR A 219 -13.63 2.62 0.82
N GLY A 220 -14.22 3.68 1.41
CA GLY A 220 -15.67 3.81 1.55
C GLY A 220 -16.32 2.69 2.39
N GLY A 221 -15.51 1.94 3.14
CA GLY A 221 -15.89 0.80 3.98
C GLY A 221 -14.99 0.68 5.21
N PRO A 222 -14.82 -0.51 5.81
CA PRO A 222 -13.93 -0.68 6.96
C PRO A 222 -12.48 -0.33 6.61
N ALA A 223 -11.75 0.26 7.57
CA ALA A 223 -10.33 0.46 7.42
C ALA A 223 -9.59 -0.87 7.22
N THR A 224 -8.65 -0.90 6.27
CA THR A 224 -7.95 -2.13 5.88
C THR A 224 -6.46 -1.92 5.63
N ILE A 225 -5.70 -2.99 5.83
CA ILE A 225 -4.39 -3.20 5.26
C ILE A 225 -4.53 -4.31 4.22
N GLY A 226 -4.05 -4.06 3.00
CA GLY A 226 -4.08 -5.05 1.93
C GLY A 226 -3.00 -6.12 2.07
N VAL A 227 -3.28 -7.33 1.61
CA VAL A 227 -2.25 -8.37 1.40
C VAL A 227 -1.92 -8.54 -0.08
N GLU A 228 -0.75 -9.08 -0.36
CA GLU A 228 -0.41 -9.49 -1.71
C GLU A 228 -1.35 -10.62 -2.18
N ASN A 229 -1.66 -10.66 -3.47
CA ASN A 229 -2.43 -11.75 -4.06
C ASN A 229 -1.48 -12.89 -4.48
N THR A 230 -1.30 -13.84 -3.57
CA THR A 230 -0.44 -15.03 -3.76
C THR A 230 -1.01 -16.00 -4.80
N ILE A 231 -2.33 -16.02 -5.00
CA ILE A 231 -3.00 -16.87 -6.00
C ILE A 231 -2.64 -16.42 -7.42
N LEU A 232 -2.84 -15.14 -7.72
CA LEU A 232 -2.53 -14.56 -9.04
C LEU A 232 -1.04 -14.45 -9.31
N SER A 233 -0.22 -14.42 -8.25
CA SER A 233 1.24 -14.52 -8.36
C SER A 233 1.72 -15.97 -8.53
N GLY A 234 0.81 -16.95 -8.61
CA GLY A 234 1.13 -18.36 -8.89
C GLY A 234 1.64 -19.17 -7.68
N GLN A 235 1.57 -18.61 -6.48
CA GLN A 235 2.06 -19.24 -5.24
C GLN A 235 0.99 -20.07 -4.52
N GLY A 236 -0.27 -19.98 -4.97
CA GLY A 236 -1.42 -20.61 -4.33
C GLY A 236 -2.03 -19.74 -3.24
N ASP A 237 -3.08 -20.23 -2.59
CA ASP A 237 -3.74 -19.53 -1.48
C ASP A 237 -2.97 -19.73 -0.18
N LEU A 238 -1.99 -18.87 0.07
CA LEU A 238 -1.12 -18.96 1.24
C LEU A 238 -1.74 -18.28 2.48
N TRP A 239 -2.57 -17.27 2.27
CA TRP A 239 -3.04 -16.39 3.33
C TRP A 239 -4.15 -16.99 4.19
N THR A 240 -5.10 -17.75 3.61
CA THR A 240 -6.27 -18.25 4.35
C THR A 240 -5.92 -19.23 5.47
N SER A 241 -4.70 -19.77 5.45
CA SER A 241 -4.19 -20.65 6.51
C SER A 241 -3.55 -19.93 7.70
N VAL A 242 -3.19 -18.64 7.54
CA VAL A 242 -2.40 -17.89 8.54
C VAL A 242 -3.09 -16.63 9.07
N LEU A 243 -4.00 -16.04 8.30
CA LEU A 243 -4.73 -14.82 8.65
C LEU A 243 -6.22 -14.93 8.32
N THR A 244 -7.01 -14.12 9.03
CA THR A 244 -8.40 -13.84 8.70
C THR A 244 -8.56 -12.34 8.47
N ALA A 245 -9.69 -11.91 7.90
CA ALA A 245 -10.00 -10.49 7.74
C ALA A 245 -10.03 -9.72 9.08
N ASP A 246 -10.27 -10.42 10.19
CA ASP A 246 -10.39 -9.84 11.54
C ASP A 246 -9.17 -10.18 12.41
N ALA A 247 -8.02 -10.48 11.78
CA ALA A 247 -6.79 -10.89 12.48
C ALA A 247 -6.27 -9.88 13.53
N LEU A 248 -6.68 -8.60 13.43
CA LEU A 248 -6.30 -7.53 14.36
C LEU A 248 -7.50 -7.03 15.21
N ALA A 249 -8.58 -7.80 15.31
CA ALA A 249 -9.81 -7.38 16.01
C ALA A 249 -9.61 -7.01 17.48
N ASP A 250 -8.60 -7.61 18.13
CA ASP A 250 -8.26 -7.36 19.53
C ASP A 250 -7.50 -6.03 19.74
N ILE A 251 -7.05 -5.37 18.66
CA ILE A 251 -6.33 -4.10 18.71
C ILE A 251 -7.26 -2.99 18.17
N PRO A 252 -8.04 -2.33 19.05
CA PRO A 252 -8.94 -1.28 18.62
C PRO A 252 -8.17 -0.02 18.22
N PHE A 253 -8.79 0.88 17.46
CA PHE A 253 -8.15 2.15 17.07
C PHE A 253 -7.68 2.98 18.27
N GLU A 254 -8.32 2.88 19.43
CA GLU A 254 -7.90 3.55 20.67
C GLU A 254 -6.54 3.10 21.20
N ALA A 255 -6.01 1.96 20.73
CA ALA A 255 -4.64 1.53 21.00
C ALA A 255 -3.60 2.28 20.14
N PHE A 256 -4.04 3.06 19.16
CA PHE A 256 -3.19 3.80 18.24
C PHE A 256 -2.99 5.26 18.65
N GLU A 257 -1.93 5.85 18.12
CA GLU A 257 -1.64 7.29 18.14
C GLU A 257 -1.22 7.78 16.74
N VAL A 258 -1.30 9.09 16.53
CA VAL A 258 -0.70 9.75 15.36
C VAL A 258 0.73 10.12 15.71
N ILE A 259 1.72 9.70 14.91
CA ILE A 259 3.16 9.85 15.24
C ILE A 259 3.61 11.30 15.21
N GLU A 260 3.10 12.10 14.29
CA GLU A 260 3.25 13.55 14.13
C GLU A 260 2.49 13.87 12.85
N LEU A 261 1.86 15.03 12.74
CA LEU A 261 1.18 15.40 11.50
C LEU A 261 2.14 16.15 10.58
N GLY A 262 2.33 15.61 9.37
CA GLY A 262 3.05 16.29 8.29
C GLY A 262 4.53 16.54 8.59
N TYR A 263 5.28 15.50 8.97
CA TYR A 263 6.73 15.57 9.14
C TYR A 263 7.38 16.26 7.93
N ASP A 264 8.06 17.38 8.14
CA ASP A 264 8.79 18.07 7.08
C ASP A 264 10.30 17.73 7.18
N PRO A 265 10.86 16.96 6.22
CA PRO A 265 12.27 16.63 6.22
C PRO A 265 13.19 17.83 5.97
N THR A 266 12.66 18.99 5.55
CA THR A 266 13.45 20.21 5.31
C THR A 266 13.58 21.10 6.53
N GLY A 267 12.69 20.98 7.52
CA GLY A 267 12.64 21.83 8.70
C GLY A 267 12.13 23.25 8.44
N GLU A 268 11.55 23.52 7.26
CA GLU A 268 10.86 24.76 6.94
C GLU A 268 9.38 24.62 7.35
N SER A 269 9.06 25.07 8.57
CA SER A 269 7.69 25.09 9.07
C SER A 269 6.73 25.73 8.07
N SER A 270 5.76 24.96 7.56
CA SER A 270 4.59 25.45 6.82
C SER A 270 3.66 26.27 7.71
#